data_AF-M1CAE0-F1
#
_entry.id   AF-M1CAE0-F1
#
_cell.length_a   1.000
_cell.length_b   1.000
_cell.length_c   1.000
_cell.angle_alpha   90.00
_cell.angle_beta   90.00
_cell.angle_gamma   90.00
#
_symmetry.space_group_name_H-M   'P 1'
#
loop_
_entity.id
_entity.type
_entity.pdbx_description
1 polymer ?
#
loop_
_entity_poly.entity_id
_entity_poly.type
_entity_poly.pdbx_seq_one_letter_code
_entity_poly.pdbx_strand_id
1 'polypeptide(L)'
;MFLILQILIFLNVSPYLVHCAFSQLQLPLQTFGPDSFAFDTKGGGPYTGVGDGRVMKYQGPNVGFTEFAITSPNRTKERCDGTNDPISQPICGRPYGLGFYNKTGDLYITDAYYGLLVVKPSGGLATPLVTSFEGTPFAYLDSLDIDQKGESFTL
;
A
#
# COMPACT_ATOMS: atom_id res chain seq x y z
N MET A 1 33.44 35.75 -34.67
CA MET A 1 32.91 35.84 -33.30
C MET A 1 31.63 35.01 -33.10
N PHE A 2 30.63 35.13 -33.98
CA PHE A 2 29.39 34.33 -33.89
C PHE A 2 29.57 32.80 -34.01
N LEU A 3 30.50 32.32 -34.84
CA LEU A 3 30.76 30.88 -35.02
C LEU A 3 31.38 30.22 -33.77
N ILE A 4 32.27 30.96 -33.07
CA ILE A 4 32.90 30.47 -31.83
C ILE A 4 31.88 30.43 -30.69
N LEU A 5 30.96 31.41 -30.63
CA LEU A 5 29.88 31.43 -29.65
C LEU A 5 28.91 30.25 -29.85
N GLN A 6 28.60 29.89 -31.10
CA GLN A 6 27.76 28.73 -31.40
C GLN A 6 28.42 27.41 -31.00
N ILE A 7 29.72 27.24 -31.27
CA ILE A 7 30.48 26.04 -30.87
C ILE A 7 30.53 25.91 -29.34
N LEU A 8 30.74 27.02 -28.62
CA LEU A 8 30.71 27.03 -27.15
C LEU A 8 29.33 26.66 -26.61
N ILE A 9 28.24 27.07 -27.26
CA ILE A 9 26.88 26.66 -26.87
C ILE A 9 26.73 25.15 -27.04
N PHE A 10 27.09 24.57 -28.19
CA PHE A 10 26.99 23.12 -28.42
C PHE A 10 27.89 22.28 -27.52
N LEU A 11 29.06 22.80 -27.10
CA LEU A 11 29.95 22.13 -26.13
C LEU A 11 29.52 22.31 -24.67
N ASN A 12 28.69 23.30 -24.35
CA ASN A 12 28.09 23.52 -23.03
C ASN A 12 26.66 22.97 -22.92
N VAL A 13 26.06 22.51 -24.02
CA VAL A 13 24.94 21.57 -23.94
C VAL A 13 25.53 20.23 -23.52
N SER A 14 25.94 20.14 -22.25
CA SER A 14 26.10 18.86 -21.59
C SER A 14 24.79 18.13 -21.87
N PRO A 15 24.80 16.96 -22.55
CA PRO A 15 23.66 16.08 -22.45
C PRO A 15 23.63 15.77 -20.97
N TYR A 16 22.77 16.46 -20.21
CA TYR A 16 22.34 15.98 -18.93
C TYR A 16 21.63 14.68 -19.28
N LEU A 17 22.42 13.61 -19.41
CA LEU A 17 21.98 12.26 -19.20
C LEU A 17 21.45 12.32 -17.78
N VAL A 18 20.16 12.61 -17.66
CA VAL A 18 19.40 12.38 -16.45
C VAL A 18 19.47 10.88 -16.31
N HIS A 19 20.54 10.43 -15.65
CA HIS A 19 20.70 9.05 -15.22
C HIS A 19 19.65 8.92 -14.12
N CYS A 20 18.42 8.63 -14.51
CA CYS A 20 17.41 8.12 -13.59
C CYS A 20 17.96 6.77 -13.13
N ALA A 21 18.73 6.79 -12.04
CA ALA A 21 19.15 5.58 -11.37
C ALA A 21 17.88 4.88 -10.91
N PHE A 22 17.68 3.65 -11.38
CA PHE A 22 16.60 2.82 -10.91
C PHE A 22 16.79 2.56 -9.42
N SER A 23 15.78 2.92 -8.62
CA SER A 23 15.73 2.64 -7.19
C SER A 23 14.57 1.72 -6.87
N GLN A 24 14.83 0.68 -6.08
CA GLN A 24 13.81 -0.26 -5.62
C GLN A 24 13.71 -0.21 -4.09
N LEU A 25 12.47 -0.21 -3.59
CA LEU A 25 12.20 -0.39 -2.16
C LEU A 25 11.97 -1.88 -1.91
N GLN A 26 12.85 -2.49 -1.12
CA GLN A 26 12.78 -3.93 -0.86
C GLN A 26 11.92 -4.20 0.38
N LEU A 27 10.87 -5.01 0.22
CA LEU A 27 10.12 -5.55 1.35
C LEU A 27 10.97 -6.55 2.15
N PRO A 28 10.67 -6.79 3.45
CA PRO A 28 11.40 -7.75 4.26
C PRO A 28 11.39 -9.14 3.65
N LEU A 29 12.41 -9.94 3.94
CA LEU A 29 12.44 -11.34 3.51
C LEU A 29 11.19 -12.07 4.00
N GLN A 30 10.73 -13.03 3.20
CA GLN A 30 9.52 -13.80 3.46
C GLN A 30 8.22 -12.97 3.49
N THR A 31 8.21 -11.75 2.94
CA THR A 31 6.95 -11.07 2.60
C THR A 31 6.66 -11.24 1.12
N PHE A 32 5.41 -11.54 0.78
CA PHE A 32 5.03 -11.91 -0.58
C PHE A 32 3.76 -11.18 -1.02
N GLY A 33 3.59 -11.08 -2.34
CA GLY A 33 2.37 -10.60 -2.98
C GLY A 33 1.90 -9.22 -2.52
N PRO A 34 2.76 -8.17 -2.56
CA PRO A 34 2.22 -6.81 -2.56
C PRO A 34 1.32 -6.62 -3.78
N ASP A 35 0.14 -6.03 -3.58
CA ASP A 35 -0.87 -5.93 -4.64
C ASP A 35 -1.20 -4.46 -4.98
N SER A 36 -1.66 -3.69 -3.99
CA SER A 36 -1.85 -2.24 -4.12
C SER A 36 -0.90 -1.44 -3.25
N PHE A 37 -0.80 -0.15 -3.55
CA PHE A 37 -0.04 0.81 -2.76
C PHE A 37 -0.81 2.11 -2.52
N ALA A 38 -0.58 2.71 -1.36
CA ALA A 38 -1.17 3.99 -1.00
C ALA A 38 -0.14 4.90 -0.30
N PHE A 39 -0.39 6.20 -0.33
CA PHE A 39 0.39 7.21 0.38
C PHE A 39 -0.53 7.94 1.35
N ASP A 40 -0.05 8.20 2.55
CA ASP A 40 -0.82 8.97 3.53
C ASP A 40 -0.91 10.45 3.11
N THR A 41 -1.82 11.19 3.75
CA THR A 41 -2.08 12.61 3.44
C THR A 41 -0.91 13.53 3.68
N LYS A 42 0.11 13.08 4.40
CA LYS A 42 1.34 13.81 4.70
C LYS A 42 2.49 13.41 3.78
N GLY A 43 2.23 12.55 2.79
CA GLY A 43 3.23 12.02 1.86
C GLY A 43 4.05 10.86 2.43
N GLY A 44 3.65 10.29 3.57
CA GLY A 44 4.28 9.10 4.13
C GLY A 44 3.89 7.82 3.39
N GLY A 45 4.72 6.78 3.52
CA GLY A 45 4.59 5.52 2.79
C GLY A 45 5.74 5.32 1.79
N PRO A 46 5.55 4.48 0.76
CA PRO A 46 4.30 3.79 0.42
C PRO A 46 3.85 2.79 1.49
N TYR A 47 2.54 2.55 1.52
CA TYR A 47 1.87 1.47 2.24
C TYR A 47 1.49 0.37 1.25
N THR A 48 1.55 -0.91 1.63
CA THR A 48 1.13 -2.04 0.78
C THR A 48 0.57 -3.18 1.61
N GLY A 49 -0.49 -3.83 1.13
CA GLY A 49 -0.94 -5.12 1.66
C GLY A 49 0.06 -6.22 1.30
N VAL A 50 0.14 -7.30 2.07
CA VAL A 50 0.98 -8.48 1.77
C VAL A 50 0.25 -9.80 2.06
N GLY A 51 0.82 -10.92 1.59
CA GLY A 51 0.25 -12.28 1.56
C GLY A 51 -0.26 -12.79 2.88
N ASP A 52 0.39 -12.37 3.95
CA ASP A 52 0.15 -12.82 5.31
C ASP A 52 -0.87 -11.96 6.08
N GLY A 53 -1.61 -11.07 5.40
CA GLY A 53 -2.66 -10.27 6.04
C GLY A 53 -2.18 -9.00 6.74
N ARG A 54 -0.91 -8.64 6.59
CA ARG A 54 -0.36 -7.35 7.07
C ARG A 54 -0.50 -6.26 6.02
N VAL A 55 -0.53 -5.02 6.50
CA VAL A 55 -0.22 -3.82 5.72
C VAL A 55 1.14 -3.32 6.18
N MET A 56 2.08 -3.20 5.26
CA MET A 56 3.44 -2.73 5.48
C MET A 56 3.54 -1.25 5.12
N LYS A 57 4.27 -0.45 5.92
CA LYS A 57 4.58 0.95 5.65
C LYS A 57 6.08 1.14 5.47
N TYR A 58 6.51 1.79 4.41
CA TYR A 58 7.88 2.25 4.25
C TYR A 58 8.16 3.48 5.13
N GLN A 59 9.23 3.43 5.93
CA GLN A 59 9.63 4.46 6.89
C GLN A 59 10.96 5.14 6.52
N GLY A 60 11.36 5.06 5.25
CA GLY A 60 12.59 5.69 4.74
C GLY A 60 13.78 4.73 4.68
N PRO A 61 14.91 5.18 4.09
CA PRO A 61 16.02 4.32 3.69
C PRO A 61 16.74 3.63 4.86
N ASN A 62 16.70 4.23 6.06
CA ASN A 62 17.37 3.69 7.23
C ASN A 62 16.56 2.62 7.96
N VAL A 63 15.24 2.55 7.70
CA VAL A 63 14.30 1.66 8.41
C VAL A 63 13.70 0.62 7.46
N GLY A 64 13.38 1.01 6.23
CA GLY A 64 12.68 0.14 5.30
C GLY A 64 11.19 0.01 5.64
N PHE A 65 10.62 -1.14 5.30
CA PHE A 65 9.22 -1.44 5.59
C PHE A 65 9.02 -2.02 6.99
N THR A 66 8.00 -1.53 7.70
CA THR A 66 7.56 -2.07 8.99
C THR A 66 6.07 -2.38 8.94
N GLU A 67 5.61 -3.29 9.79
CA GLU A 67 4.18 -3.55 9.98
C GLU A 67 3.47 -2.26 10.43
N PHE A 68 2.39 -1.91 9.74
CA PHE A 68 1.51 -0.79 10.08
C PHE A 68 0.17 -1.28 10.60
N ALA A 69 -0.43 -2.26 9.94
CA ALA A 69 -1.73 -2.79 10.32
C ALA A 69 -1.86 -4.29 10.04
N ILE A 70 -2.85 -4.91 10.67
CA ILE A 70 -3.29 -6.29 10.41
C ILE A 70 -4.80 -6.30 10.15
N THR A 71 -5.27 -7.18 9.27
CA THR A 71 -6.69 -7.24 8.89
C THR A 71 -7.50 -8.28 9.65
N SER A 72 -6.84 -9.33 10.17
CA SER A 72 -7.49 -10.38 10.97
C SER A 72 -7.30 -10.18 12.47
N PRO A 73 -8.37 -10.23 13.30
CA PRO A 73 -8.28 -10.10 14.74
C PRO A 73 -7.71 -11.33 15.46
N ASN A 74 -7.87 -12.53 14.87
CA ASN A 74 -7.51 -13.80 15.51
C ASN A 74 -6.21 -14.41 14.96
N ARG A 75 -5.42 -13.61 14.23
CA ARG A 75 -4.09 -14.04 13.78
C ARG A 75 -3.11 -14.16 14.94
N THR A 76 -2.10 -15.00 14.78
CA THR A 76 -0.86 -14.92 15.56
C THR A 76 0.31 -14.73 14.60
N LYS A 77 1.43 -14.20 15.11
CA LYS A 77 2.61 -13.98 14.26
C LYS A 77 3.20 -15.29 13.76
N GLU A 78 3.26 -16.29 14.63
CA GLU A 78 3.81 -17.62 14.33
C GLU A 78 3.02 -18.35 13.24
N ARG A 79 1.71 -18.10 13.18
CA ARG A 79 0.82 -18.72 12.20
C ARG A 79 0.84 -18.01 10.85
N CYS A 80 0.89 -16.67 10.88
CA CYS A 80 0.58 -15.88 9.70
C CYS A 80 1.81 -15.24 9.06
N ASP A 81 2.73 -14.67 9.85
CA ASP A 81 3.83 -13.88 9.31
C ASP A 81 4.66 -14.69 8.31
N GLY A 82 4.74 -14.16 7.09
CA GLY A 82 5.49 -14.73 5.97
C GLY A 82 4.84 -15.89 5.24
N THR A 83 3.59 -16.22 5.57
CA THR A 83 2.75 -17.11 4.75
C THR A 83 2.20 -16.37 3.52
N ASN A 84 1.90 -17.14 2.47
CA ASN A 84 1.13 -16.66 1.32
C ASN A 84 0.29 -17.80 0.71
N ASP A 85 0.04 -18.83 1.50
CA ASP A 85 -0.71 -19.98 1.04
C ASP A 85 -2.22 -19.71 1.16
N PRO A 86 -3.03 -20.17 0.19
CA PRO A 86 -4.48 -19.96 0.23
C PRO A 86 -5.21 -20.57 1.44
N ILE A 87 -4.58 -21.49 2.18
CA ILE A 87 -5.20 -22.17 3.33
C ILE A 87 -5.10 -21.29 4.57
N SER A 88 -4.01 -20.55 4.73
CA SER A 88 -3.80 -19.62 5.85
C SER A 88 -4.51 -18.28 5.67
N GLN A 89 -4.68 -17.81 4.43
CA GLN A 89 -5.28 -16.50 4.13
C GLN A 89 -6.67 -16.27 4.75
N PRO A 90 -7.61 -17.23 4.78
CA PRO A 90 -8.89 -17.07 5.50
C PRO A 90 -8.76 -16.78 7.00
N ILE A 91 -7.65 -17.20 7.63
CA ILE A 91 -7.37 -16.88 9.04
C ILE A 91 -6.54 -15.60 9.16
N CYS A 92 -5.56 -15.41 8.30
CA CYS A 92 -4.58 -14.35 8.43
C CYS A 92 -5.05 -13.01 7.86
N GLY A 93 -6.02 -13.06 6.94
CA GLY A 93 -6.42 -11.95 6.09
C GLY A 93 -5.57 -11.88 4.83
N ARG A 94 -6.06 -11.13 3.85
CA ARG A 94 -5.39 -10.86 2.58
C ARG A 94 -5.86 -9.49 2.04
N PRO A 95 -5.18 -8.40 2.42
CA PRO A 95 -5.50 -7.06 1.93
C PRO A 95 -5.05 -6.88 0.48
N TYR A 96 -5.99 -6.53 -0.40
CA TYR A 96 -5.75 -6.26 -1.81
C TYR A 96 -5.75 -4.76 -2.11
N GLY A 97 -6.83 -4.04 -1.80
CA GLY A 97 -6.95 -2.60 -2.07
C GLY A 97 -6.69 -1.75 -0.83
N LEU A 98 -6.04 -0.60 -1.03
CA LEU A 98 -5.70 0.37 0.01
C LEU A 98 -6.06 1.79 -0.45
N GLY A 99 -6.67 2.58 0.44
CA GLY A 99 -7.00 3.96 0.14
C GLY A 99 -7.07 4.81 1.41
N PHE A 100 -6.40 5.96 1.40
CA PHE A 100 -6.53 6.94 2.48
C PHE A 100 -7.70 7.88 2.22
N TYR A 101 -8.52 8.12 3.24
CA TYR A 101 -9.49 9.21 3.21
C TYR A 101 -8.87 10.49 3.77
N ASN A 102 -8.78 11.52 2.93
CA ASN A 102 -7.94 12.68 3.21
C ASN A 102 -8.38 13.48 4.43
N LYS A 103 -9.68 13.50 4.73
CA LYS A 103 -10.23 14.32 5.82
C LYS A 103 -9.86 13.78 7.20
N THR A 104 -9.83 12.47 7.36
CA THR A 104 -9.55 11.81 8.64
C THR A 104 -8.13 11.26 8.73
N GLY A 105 -7.51 10.96 7.58
CA GLY A 105 -6.26 10.21 7.49
C GLY A 105 -6.43 8.72 7.76
N ASP A 106 -7.67 8.23 7.82
CA ASP A 106 -7.95 6.81 7.98
C ASP A 106 -7.56 6.05 6.71
N LEU A 107 -6.96 4.88 6.89
CA LEU A 107 -6.67 3.93 5.82
C LEU A 107 -7.82 2.94 5.73
N TYR A 108 -8.49 2.94 4.59
CA TYR A 108 -9.44 1.92 4.20
C TYR A 108 -8.73 0.79 3.47
N ILE A 109 -9.20 -0.43 3.69
CA ILE A 109 -8.58 -1.65 3.20
C ILE A 109 -9.69 -2.55 2.67
N THR A 110 -9.56 -3.04 1.45
CA THR A 110 -10.34 -4.20 0.98
C THR A 110 -9.56 -5.48 1.27
N ASP A 111 -10.14 -6.32 2.11
CA ASP A 111 -9.60 -7.63 2.44
C ASP A 111 -10.48 -8.72 1.82
N ALA A 112 -9.86 -9.71 1.17
CA ALA A 112 -10.58 -10.78 0.48
C ALA A 112 -11.50 -11.61 1.39
N TYR A 113 -11.23 -11.67 2.69
CA TYR A 113 -11.97 -12.49 3.66
C TYR A 113 -12.70 -11.67 4.72
N TYR A 114 -12.22 -10.46 4.99
CA TYR A 114 -12.76 -9.60 6.05
C TYR A 114 -13.55 -8.40 5.53
N GLY A 115 -13.69 -8.23 4.21
CA GLY A 115 -14.51 -7.18 3.59
C GLY A 115 -13.84 -5.81 3.58
N LEU A 116 -14.64 -4.74 3.63
CA LEU A 116 -14.14 -3.37 3.74
C LEU A 116 -13.79 -3.08 5.20
N LEU A 117 -12.54 -2.77 5.46
CA LEU A 117 -11.98 -2.47 6.77
C LEU A 117 -11.47 -1.03 6.84
N VAL A 118 -11.29 -0.54 8.06
CA VAL A 118 -10.64 0.75 8.32
C VAL A 118 -9.62 0.63 9.45
N VAL A 119 -8.50 1.33 9.31
CA VAL A 119 -7.50 1.50 10.37
C VAL A 119 -7.16 2.98 10.53
N LYS A 120 -7.02 3.42 11.78
CA LYS A 120 -6.68 4.80 12.12
C LYS A 120 -5.25 5.15 11.72
N PRO A 121 -4.87 6.45 11.62
CA PRO A 121 -3.50 6.86 11.32
C PRO A 121 -2.42 6.26 12.23
N SER A 122 -2.79 5.82 13.44
CA SER A 122 -1.91 5.14 14.39
C SER A 122 -1.53 3.71 13.99
N GLY A 123 -2.18 3.13 12.98
CA GLY A 123 -2.04 1.72 12.63
C GLY A 123 -2.73 0.79 13.63
N GLY A 124 -2.35 -0.48 13.62
CA GLY A 124 -2.88 -1.53 14.49
C GLY A 124 -3.89 -2.46 13.80
N LEU A 125 -4.80 -3.03 14.59
CA LEU A 125 -5.84 -3.92 14.07
C LEU A 125 -6.90 -3.13 13.31
N ALA A 126 -7.13 -3.49 12.05
CA ALA A 126 -8.19 -2.92 11.24
C ALA A 126 -9.57 -3.37 11.74
N THR A 127 -10.55 -2.47 11.68
CA THR A 127 -11.93 -2.71 12.11
C THR A 127 -12.82 -2.93 10.88
N PRO A 128 -13.65 -3.99 10.84
CA PRO A 128 -14.61 -4.19 9.76
C PRO A 128 -15.67 -3.09 9.72
N LEU A 129 -15.94 -2.57 8.52
CA LEU A 129 -17.02 -1.61 8.25
C LEU A 129 -18.18 -2.27 7.53
N VAL A 130 -17.89 -3.01 6.45
CA VAL A 130 -18.91 -3.66 5.63
C VAL A 130 -18.40 -5.01 5.15
N THR A 131 -19.14 -6.08 5.46
CA THR A 131 -18.77 -7.46 5.10
C THR A 131 -19.76 -8.13 4.15
N SER A 132 -20.89 -7.46 3.87
CA SER A 132 -21.95 -7.96 2.99
C SER A 132 -22.73 -6.82 2.34
N PHE A 133 -23.43 -7.12 1.26
CA PHE A 133 -24.40 -6.24 0.63
C PHE A 133 -25.70 -7.01 0.38
N GLU A 134 -26.84 -6.44 0.73
CA GLU A 134 -28.16 -7.08 0.62
C GLU A 134 -28.23 -8.50 1.23
N GLY A 135 -27.54 -8.70 2.36
CA GLY A 135 -27.48 -9.98 3.05
C GLY A 135 -26.55 -11.03 2.42
N THR A 136 -25.90 -10.71 1.30
CA THR A 136 -24.91 -11.59 0.66
C THR A 136 -23.50 -11.15 1.06
N PRO A 137 -22.72 -12.03 1.72
CA PRO A 137 -21.32 -11.74 2.04
C PRO A 137 -20.51 -11.44 0.78
N PHE A 138 -19.55 -10.52 0.88
CA PHE A 138 -18.60 -10.32 -0.21
C PHE A 138 -17.79 -11.61 -0.40
N ALA A 139 -17.68 -12.06 -1.64
CA ALA A 139 -16.88 -13.23 -1.97
C ALA A 139 -15.39 -12.91 -1.98
N TYR A 140 -15.05 -11.72 -2.50
CA TYR A 140 -13.68 -11.25 -2.67
C TYR A 140 -13.70 -9.77 -3.03
N LEU A 141 -13.12 -8.90 -2.18
CA LEU A 141 -12.89 -7.49 -2.53
C LEU A 141 -11.43 -7.31 -2.93
N ASP A 142 -11.20 -6.65 -4.05
CA ASP A 142 -9.88 -6.57 -4.70
C ASP A 142 -9.35 -5.13 -4.74
N SER A 143 -10.14 -4.20 -5.29
CA SER A 143 -9.71 -2.81 -5.47
C SER A 143 -10.33 -1.88 -4.43
N LEU A 144 -9.85 -0.63 -4.38
CA LEU A 144 -10.41 0.39 -3.50
C LEU A 144 -10.07 1.79 -4.03
N ASP A 145 -11.10 2.55 -4.38
CA ASP A 145 -11.02 3.98 -4.66
C ASP A 145 -12.01 4.75 -3.79
N ILE A 146 -11.62 5.93 -3.31
CA ILE A 146 -12.41 6.73 -2.37
C ILE A 146 -12.68 8.12 -2.96
N ASP A 147 -13.96 8.48 -3.09
CA ASP A 147 -14.34 9.86 -3.34
C ASP A 147 -14.02 10.71 -2.10
N GLN A 148 -13.00 11.55 -2.24
CA GLN A 148 -12.50 12.43 -1.20
C GLN A 148 -13.50 13.52 -0.77
N LYS A 149 -14.54 13.78 -1.57
CA LYS A 149 -15.62 14.73 -1.22
C LYS A 149 -16.68 14.09 -0.31
N GLY A 150 -17.14 12.89 -0.65
CA GLY A 150 -18.30 12.24 -0.03
C GLY A 150 -18.02 10.97 0.77
N GLU A 151 -16.78 10.50 0.90
CA GLU A 151 -16.43 9.21 1.54
C GLU A 151 -17.20 8.03 0.92
N SER A 152 -17.38 8.08 -0.40
CA SER A 152 -17.96 6.99 -1.17
C SER A 152 -16.86 6.09 -1.70
N PHE A 153 -17.10 4.79 -1.69
CA PHE A 153 -16.11 3.77 -2.05
C PHE A 153 -16.49 3.09 -3.36
N THR A 154 -15.49 2.85 -4.21
CA THR A 154 -15.56 1.86 -5.30
C THR A 154 -14.67 0.70 -4.88
N LEU A 155 -15.23 -0.52 -4.86
CA LEU A 155 -14.63 -1.74 -4.31
C LEU A 155 -14.48 -2.78 -5.43
#